data_AF-A0A6B3EUT2-F1
#
_entry.id   AF-A0A6B3EUT2-F1
#
_cell.length_a   1.000
_cell.length_b   1.000
_cell.length_c   1.000
_cell.angle_alpha   90.00
_cell.angle_beta   90.00
_cell.angle_gamma   90.00
#
_symmetry.space_group_name_H-M   'P 1'
#
loop_
_entity.id
_entity.type
_entity.pdbx_description
1 polymer ?
#
loop_
_entity_poly.entity_id
_entity_poly.type
_entity_poly.pdbx_seq_one_letter_code
_entity_poly.pdbx_strand_id
1 'polypeptide(L)'
;MAQPFTLPDFYVPYPARLNPHLEAARVHARAWARSMGMLEGSGVWEQRDLDAHDYALLCAYTHPDCDEEALNLVTDWYVWVFFF
;
A
#
# COMPACT_ATOMS: atom_id res chain seq x y z
N MET A 1 13.45 -18.99 -1.53
CA MET A 1 13.25 -19.21 -0.07
C MET A 1 12.56 -20.55 0.11
N ALA A 2 12.87 -21.30 1.16
CA ALA A 2 12.15 -22.52 1.48
C ALA A 2 10.79 -22.14 2.08
N GLN A 3 9.69 -22.57 1.45
CA GLN A 3 8.35 -22.38 1.98
C GLN A 3 8.11 -23.47 3.05
N PRO A 4 8.03 -23.12 4.35
CA PRO A 4 8.01 -24.13 5.42
C PRO A 4 6.71 -24.93 5.49
N PHE A 5 5.62 -24.44 4.90
CA PHE A 5 4.32 -25.09 4.83
C PHE A 5 3.47 -24.54 3.67
N THR A 6 2.43 -25.27 3.28
CA THR A 6 1.45 -24.79 2.28
C THR A 6 0.34 -24.01 2.97
N LEU A 7 -0.05 -22.86 2.41
CA LEU A 7 -1.17 -22.08 2.95
C LEU A 7 -2.47 -22.89 2.87
N PRO A 8 -3.32 -22.87 3.92
CA PRO A 8 -4.63 -23.50 3.86
C PRO A 8 -5.60 -22.67 3.00
N ASP A 9 -6.75 -23.25 2.69
CA ASP A 9 -7.87 -22.48 2.16
C ASP A 9 -8.48 -21.62 3.28
N PHE A 10 -8.49 -20.30 3.07
CA PHE A 10 -9.07 -19.37 4.03
C PHE A 10 -10.58 -19.21 3.80
N TYR A 11 -11.35 -19.19 4.89
CA TYR A 11 -12.77 -18.85 4.82
C TYR A 11 -12.95 -17.33 4.63
N VAL A 12 -13.59 -16.94 3.53
CA VAL A 12 -13.82 -15.53 3.15
C VAL A 12 -15.33 -15.30 2.97
N PRO A 13 -16.07 -14.93 4.03
CA PRO A 13 -17.53 -14.80 3.97
C PRO A 13 -18.01 -13.67 3.06
N TYR A 14 -17.17 -12.66 2.83
CA TYR A 14 -17.48 -11.47 2.05
C TYR A 14 -16.36 -11.18 1.06
N PRO A 15 -16.66 -11.01 -0.24
CA PRO A 15 -15.65 -10.63 -1.21
C PRO A 15 -15.17 -9.20 -0.96
N ALA A 16 -13.87 -8.98 -1.12
CA ALA A 16 -13.30 -7.64 -1.05
C ALA A 16 -13.81 -6.78 -2.23
N ARG A 17 -14.02 -5.50 -1.97
CA ARG A 17 -14.28 -4.47 -2.98
C ARG A 17 -13.02 -3.65 -3.15
N LEU A 18 -12.80 -3.11 -4.34
CA LEU A 18 -11.64 -2.29 -4.65
C LEU A 18 -12.07 -0.84 -4.85
N ASN A 19 -11.43 0.08 -4.12
CA ASN A 19 -11.66 1.52 -4.32
C ASN A 19 -11.27 1.92 -5.76
N PRO A 20 -12.13 2.64 -6.52
CA PRO A 20 -11.85 3.05 -7.89
C PRO A 20 -10.68 4.04 -8.03
N HIS A 21 -10.24 4.67 -6.94
CA HIS A 21 -9.18 5.67 -6.90
C HIS A 21 -7.76 5.08 -6.72
N LEU A 22 -7.59 3.75 -6.82
CA LEU A 22 -6.31 3.06 -6.62
C LEU A 22 -5.13 3.67 -7.38
N GLU A 23 -5.29 3.94 -8.67
CA GLU A 23 -4.17 4.47 -9.48
C GLU A 23 -3.76 5.88 -9.05
N ALA A 24 -4.73 6.70 -8.63
CA ALA A 24 -4.43 8.02 -8.07
C ALA A 24 -3.64 7.91 -6.76
N ALA A 25 -4.04 6.99 -5.88
CA ALA A 25 -3.33 6.71 -4.63
C ALA A 25 -1.90 6.19 -4.86
N ARG A 26 -1.67 5.35 -5.87
CA ARG A 26 -0.30 4.90 -6.24
C ARG A 26 0.58 6.07 -6.68
N VAL A 27 0.07 6.97 -7.51
CA VAL A 27 0.83 8.15 -7.96
C VAL A 27 1.11 9.10 -6.80
N HIS A 28 0.10 9.39 -5.98
CA HIS A 28 0.21 10.26 -4.80
C HIS A 28 1.24 9.71 -3.81
N ALA A 29 1.10 8.45 -3.40
CA ALA A 29 1.95 7.84 -2.38
C ALA A 29 3.43 7.80 -2.78
N ARG A 30 3.76 7.54 -4.06
CA ARG A 30 5.14 7.61 -4.55
C ARG A 30 5.73 9.00 -4.42
N ALA A 31 4.98 10.02 -4.83
CA ALA A 31 5.42 11.40 -4.74
C ALA A 31 5.61 11.83 -3.29
N TRP A 32 4.66 11.46 -2.43
CA TRP A 32 4.68 11.75 -1.01
C TRP A 32 5.87 11.07 -0.31
N ALA A 33 6.06 9.76 -0.47
CA ALA A 33 7.17 9.01 0.14
C ALA A 33 8.54 9.57 -0.27
N ARG A 34 8.70 9.94 -1.55
CA ARG A 34 9.91 10.60 -2.05
C ARG A 34 10.13 11.95 -1.37
N SER A 35 9.06 12.75 -1.22
CA SER A 35 9.12 14.05 -0.54
C SER A 35 9.47 13.94 0.95
N MET A 36 9.11 12.83 1.58
CA MET A 36 9.39 12.53 2.99
C MET A 36 10.79 11.92 3.21
N GLY A 37 11.57 11.71 2.14
CA GLY A 37 12.91 11.13 2.24
C GLY A 37 12.92 9.63 2.57
N MET A 38 11.83 8.91 2.26
CA MET A 38 11.67 7.48 2.57
C MET A 38 12.23 6.55 1.48
N LEU A 39 12.67 7.09 0.35
CA LEU A 39 13.16 6.30 -0.80
C LEU A 39 14.69 6.39 -0.94
N GLU A 40 15.19 6.70 -2.14
CA GLU A 40 16.62 6.76 -2.45
C GLU A 40 17.37 7.60 -1.40
N GLY A 41 18.38 7.00 -0.75
CA GLY A 41 19.17 7.65 0.30
C GLY A 41 18.63 7.46 1.73
N SER A 42 17.48 6.83 1.92
CA SER A 42 16.95 6.46 3.24
C SER A 42 17.73 5.33 3.93
N GLY A 43 18.39 4.47 3.13
CA GLY A 43 19.01 3.23 3.61
C GLY A 43 18.02 2.11 3.93
N VAL A 44 16.72 2.32 3.68
CA VAL A 44 15.64 1.38 3.98
C VAL A 44 14.97 0.89 2.70
N TRP A 45 14.40 1.80 1.89
CA TRP A 45 13.70 1.47 0.65
C TRP A 45 14.25 2.25 -0.54
N GLU A 46 14.20 1.63 -1.70
CA GLU A 46 14.19 2.27 -3.01
C GLU A 46 12.75 2.33 -3.55
N GLN A 47 12.47 3.13 -4.59
CA GLN A 47 11.12 3.19 -5.15
C GLN A 47 10.56 1.82 -5.54
N ARG A 48 11.41 0.92 -6.05
CA ARG A 48 11.01 -0.46 -6.42
C ARG A 48 10.47 -1.25 -5.23
N ASP A 49 10.94 -0.98 -4.01
CA ASP A 49 10.54 -1.71 -2.82
C ASP A 49 9.14 -1.22 -2.40
N LEU A 50 8.92 0.10 -2.41
CA LEU A 50 7.59 0.69 -2.23
C LEU A 50 6.58 0.18 -3.27
N ASP A 51 6.96 0.13 -4.55
CA ASP A 51 6.12 -0.38 -5.63
C ASP A 51 5.81 -1.88 -5.47
N ALA A 52 6.74 -2.66 -4.91
CA ALA A 52 6.53 -4.09 -4.66
C ALA A 52 5.63 -4.36 -3.44
N HIS A 53 5.66 -3.49 -2.42
CA HIS A 53 4.77 -3.60 -1.27
C HIS A 53 3.33 -3.16 -1.59
N ASP A 54 3.16 -2.19 -2.50
CA ASP A 54 1.87 -1.68 -3.01
C ASP A 54 0.87 -1.33 -1.90
N TYR A 55 1.26 -0.43 -0.99
CA TYR A 55 0.40 0.02 0.12
C TYR A 55 -0.89 0.71 -0.36
N ALA A 56 -0.88 1.31 -1.55
CA ALA A 56 -2.10 1.84 -2.17
C ALA A 56 -3.13 0.74 -2.45
N LEU A 57 -2.70 -0.45 -2.91
CA LEU A 57 -3.59 -1.60 -3.10
C LEU A 57 -4.17 -2.11 -1.77
N LEU A 58 -3.33 -2.17 -0.73
CA LEU A 58 -3.78 -2.49 0.63
C LEU A 58 -4.87 -1.51 1.10
N CYS A 59 -4.63 -0.21 0.96
CA CYS A 59 -5.57 0.83 1.37
C CYS A 59 -6.85 0.82 0.52
N ALA A 60 -6.74 0.60 -0.79
CA ALA A 60 -7.90 0.52 -1.69
C ALA A 60 -8.83 -0.67 -1.39
N TYR A 61 -8.29 -1.79 -0.90
CA TYR A 61 -9.10 -2.92 -0.44
C TYR A 61 -9.73 -2.70 0.94
N THR A 62 -9.03 -1.98 1.84
CA THR A 62 -9.48 -1.75 3.22
C THR A 62 -10.42 -0.55 3.35
N HIS A 63 -10.38 0.38 2.39
CA HIS A 63 -11.22 1.59 2.35
C HIS A 63 -11.93 1.72 0.98
N PRO A 64 -12.79 0.75 0.60
CA PRO A 64 -13.35 0.69 -0.75
C PRO A 64 -14.33 1.81 -1.11
N ASP A 65 -14.82 2.56 -0.12
CA ASP A 65 -15.90 3.53 -0.26
C ASP A 65 -15.49 4.98 0.01
N CYS A 66 -14.23 5.24 0.41
CA CYS A 66 -13.79 6.61 0.64
C CYS A 66 -13.47 7.31 -0.69
N ASP A 67 -13.52 8.64 -0.65
CA ASP A 67 -13.08 9.45 -1.77
C ASP A 67 -11.55 9.37 -1.95
N GLU A 68 -11.09 9.95 -3.06
CA GLU A 68 -9.67 9.96 -3.44
C GLU A 68 -8.79 10.66 -2.40
N GLU A 69 -9.23 11.78 -1.82
CA GLU A 69 -8.45 12.53 -0.85
C GLU A 69 -8.22 11.71 0.44
N ALA A 70 -9.28 11.08 0.95
CA ALA A 70 -9.18 10.19 2.09
C ALA A 70 -8.33 8.94 1.77
N LEU A 71 -8.44 8.39 0.56
CA LEU A 71 -7.63 7.24 0.15
C LEU A 71 -6.14 7.60 0.08
N ASN A 72 -5.80 8.76 -0.46
CA ASN A 72 -4.44 9.28 -0.51
C ASN A 72 -3.87 9.44 0.90
N LEU A 73 -4.62 10.10 1.79
CA LEU A 73 -4.18 10.33 3.17
C LEU A 73 -3.97 9.03 3.95
N VAL A 74 -4.89 8.07 3.87
CA VAL A 74 -4.72 6.80 4.57
C VAL A 74 -3.58 5.98 3.97
N THR A 75 -3.34 6.09 2.66
CA THR A 75 -2.18 5.45 2.02
C THR A 75 -0.88 6.03 2.55
N ASP A 76 -0.76 7.35 2.72
CA ASP A 76 0.42 7.98 3.32
C ASP A 76 0.68 7.49 4.75
N TRP A 77 -0.38 7.32 5.56
CA TRP A 77 -0.28 6.73 6.89
C TRP A 77 0.25 5.29 6.87
N TYR A 78 -0.22 4.47 5.93
CA TYR A 78 0.25 3.10 5.79
C TYR A 78 1.68 3.03 5.24
N VAL A 79 2.05 3.88 4.29
CA VAL A 79 3.45 4.02 3.86
C VAL A 79 4.34 4.35 5.06
N TRP A 80 3.94 5.33 5.87
CA TRP A 80 4.69 5.74 7.06
C TRP A 80 4.82 4.63 8.10
N VAL A 81 3.72 3.95 8.46
CA VAL A 81 3.74 2.94 9.53
C VAL A 81 4.55 1.70 9.18
N PHE A 82 4.70 1.41 7.89
CA PHE A 82 5.56 0.31 7.43
C PHE A 82 7.02 0.74 7.21
N PHE A 83 7.27 2.03 7.03
CA PHE A 83 8.64 2.56 6.93
C PHE A 83 9.31 2.67 8.30
N PHE A 84 8.54 3.01 9.34
CA PHE A 84 8.97 3.10 10.74
C PHE A 84 9.22 1.72 11.37
#